data_AF-A0A6P0Z3R6-F1
#
_entry.id   AF-A0A6P0Z3R6-F1
#
_cell.length_a   1.000
_cell.length_b   1.000
_cell.length_c   1.000
_cell.angle_alpha   90.00
_cell.angle_beta   90.00
_cell.angle_gamma   90.00
#
_symmetry.space_group_name_H-M   'P 1'
#
loop_
_entity.id
_entity.type
_entity.pdbx_description
1 polymer ?
#
loop_
_entity_poly.entity_id
_entity_poly.type
_entity_poly.pdbx_seq_one_letter_code
_entity_poly.pdbx_strand_id
1 'polypeptide(L)'
;MDIGSRDQVYNKYLQASVKGVENKPSLLYLGLKTSPYKNEIENYPSRLTQKPDYKSLIPCTKADATFKPYPLVGQLPEIDEQNLNFLHEDIKEACICIGSFSEGEFKAKWLGRNALSNQEFWSSTKIIPILNILSRLNTKAPSTNIDNCNIRGTDQQGTKVDVPVIDLIRDVISYDNKIATSNSLGAMFKRFVPQEDLENWLKNITGNKELIFRGRYGEKPFIEQPEIFEQTTGQVIITADTKSPEWQSNTISAYDLNRMISMLGWHHYLPQASRLPGAQWHSIASIIKAMGTDPARLADLAIQELDLQSEIYSTAIISKLGNGATKLRDRTEEVYTALVQFVKGSFKNLEQPAKLITLSMTLRGAKVLQPRDLNREVVELDARMAAEVTEILSRAVRTKLV
;
A
#
# COMPACT_ATOMS: atom_id res chain seq x y z
N MET A 1 11.61 -12.64 -23.26
CA MET A 1 10.70 -13.06 -22.18
C MET A 1 9.56 -13.82 -22.79
N ASP A 2 9.70 -15.13 -22.91
CA ASP A 2 8.55 -16.01 -23.05
C ASP A 2 8.15 -16.36 -21.62
N ILE A 3 7.03 -15.82 -21.15
CA ILE A 3 6.51 -16.22 -19.84
C ILE A 3 5.76 -17.51 -20.14
N GLY A 4 5.89 -18.52 -19.28
CA GLY A 4 4.99 -19.66 -19.34
C GLY A 4 3.52 -19.19 -19.42
N SER A 5 2.62 -20.05 -19.91
CA SER A 5 1.20 -19.69 -19.91
C SER A 5 0.76 -19.25 -18.49
N ARG A 6 -0.26 -18.40 -18.37
CA ARG A 6 -0.75 -17.92 -17.05
C ARG A 6 -1.01 -19.09 -16.08
N ASP A 7 -1.44 -20.22 -16.60
CA ASP A 7 -1.65 -21.46 -15.84
C ASP A 7 -0.34 -22.06 -15.31
N GLN A 8 0.75 -22.00 -16.08
CA GLN A 8 2.07 -22.45 -15.61
C GLN A 8 2.58 -21.60 -14.45
N VAL A 9 2.46 -20.28 -14.55
CA VAL A 9 2.84 -19.35 -13.46
C VAL A 9 1.99 -19.60 -12.22
N TYR A 10 0.66 -19.71 -12.39
CA TYR A 10 -0.25 -20.02 -11.29
C TYR A 10 0.09 -21.37 -10.64
N ASN A 11 0.29 -22.43 -11.42
CA ASN A 11 0.61 -23.76 -10.88
C ASN A 11 1.95 -23.76 -10.12
N LYS A 12 2.94 -23.00 -10.58
CA LYS A 12 4.20 -22.82 -9.87
C LYS A 12 3.98 -22.16 -8.50
N TYR A 13 3.21 -21.08 -8.45
CA TYR A 13 2.88 -20.43 -7.19
C TYR A 13 1.98 -21.28 -6.30
N LEU A 14 1.10 -22.11 -6.87
CA LEU A 14 0.28 -23.06 -6.12
C LEU A 14 1.14 -24.08 -5.38
N GLN A 15 2.20 -24.57 -6.01
CA GLN A 15 3.18 -25.44 -5.34
C GLN A 15 3.98 -24.68 -4.26
N ALA A 16 4.27 -23.40 -4.47
CA ALA A 16 4.97 -22.58 -3.49
C ALA A 16 4.09 -22.17 -2.30
N SER A 17 2.77 -22.11 -2.47
CA SER A 17 1.82 -21.68 -1.44
C SER A 17 1.33 -22.82 -0.53
N VAL A 18 1.65 -24.09 -0.81
CA VAL A 18 1.11 -25.30 -0.13
C VAL A 18 1.22 -25.32 1.40
N LYS A 19 2.11 -24.52 2.00
CA LYS A 19 2.27 -24.41 3.46
C LYS A 19 1.39 -23.31 4.08
N GLY A 20 0.58 -22.63 3.28
CA GLY A 20 -0.34 -21.58 3.72
C GLY A 20 -1.46 -22.14 4.59
N VAL A 21 -1.89 -21.34 5.58
CA VAL A 21 -3.00 -21.65 6.48
C VAL A 21 -3.88 -20.42 6.67
N GLU A 22 -5.11 -20.59 7.18
CA GLU A 22 -6.21 -19.59 7.28
C GLU A 22 -5.80 -18.13 7.57
N ASN A 23 -4.77 -17.88 8.39
CA ASN A 23 -4.31 -16.52 8.73
C ASN A 23 -2.85 -16.23 8.40
N LYS A 24 -2.19 -17.16 7.67
CA LYS A 24 -0.80 -17.05 7.27
C LYS A 24 -0.59 -17.65 5.87
N PRO A 25 -1.13 -17.00 4.81
CA PRO A 25 -0.74 -17.30 3.42
C PRO A 25 0.79 -17.28 3.28
N SER A 26 1.35 -18.21 2.50
CA SER A 26 2.81 -18.39 2.44
C SER A 26 3.51 -17.33 1.60
N LEU A 27 2.94 -16.96 0.45
CA LEU A 27 3.55 -16.01 -0.49
C LEU A 27 3.27 -14.56 -0.06
N LEU A 28 2.06 -14.27 0.42
CA LEU A 28 1.75 -12.96 1.00
C LEU A 28 2.60 -12.66 2.24
N TYR A 29 3.03 -13.68 2.99
CA TYR A 29 3.94 -13.54 4.12
C TYR A 29 5.34 -14.12 3.83
N LEU A 30 5.78 -14.08 2.55
CA LEU A 30 7.12 -14.53 2.15
C LEU A 30 8.22 -13.86 2.98
N GLY A 31 7.97 -12.60 3.39
CA GLY A 31 8.75 -11.89 4.37
C GLY A 31 9.89 -11.09 3.76
N LEU A 32 10.28 -10.02 4.44
CA LEU A 32 11.36 -9.15 3.98
C LEU A 32 12.73 -9.87 3.90
N LYS A 33 12.94 -10.94 4.68
CA LYS A 33 14.22 -11.66 4.73
C LYS A 33 14.61 -12.31 3.41
N THR A 34 13.64 -12.64 2.55
CA THR A 34 13.86 -13.25 1.23
C THR A 34 13.93 -12.22 0.10
N SER A 35 13.62 -10.95 0.39
CA SER A 35 13.64 -9.87 -0.60
C SER A 35 15.07 -9.52 -1.01
N PRO A 36 15.41 -9.55 -2.32
CA PRO A 36 16.71 -9.07 -2.79
C PRO A 36 16.86 -7.55 -2.63
N TYR A 37 15.75 -6.83 -2.40
CA TYR A 37 15.73 -5.37 -2.27
C TYR A 37 15.71 -4.91 -0.80
N LYS A 38 15.82 -5.81 0.17
CA LYS A 38 15.78 -5.46 1.60
C LYS A 38 16.81 -4.40 1.99
N ASN A 39 18.04 -4.55 1.52
CA ASN A 39 19.13 -3.62 1.87
C ASN A 39 18.97 -2.25 1.18
N GLU A 40 17.99 -2.12 0.29
CA GLU A 40 17.73 -0.92 -0.50
C GLU A 40 16.62 -0.03 0.08
N ILE A 41 15.94 -0.46 1.14
CA ILE A 41 14.80 0.27 1.72
C ILE A 41 15.19 1.70 2.12
N GLU A 42 16.39 1.89 2.66
CA GLU A 42 16.89 3.22 3.03
C GLU A 42 16.98 4.17 1.84
N ASN A 43 17.16 3.63 0.63
CA ASN A 43 17.24 4.38 -0.63
C ASN A 43 15.86 4.67 -1.24
N TYR A 44 14.79 4.00 -0.80
CA TYR A 44 13.44 4.15 -1.41
C TYR A 44 12.96 5.59 -1.50
N PRO A 45 13.09 6.46 -0.47
CA PRO A 45 12.67 7.85 -0.58
C PRO A 45 13.37 8.56 -1.76
N SER A 46 14.69 8.41 -1.89
CA SER A 46 15.44 9.03 -2.99
C SER A 46 15.01 8.51 -4.36
N ARG A 47 14.79 7.19 -4.49
CA ARG A 47 14.34 6.54 -5.73
C ARG A 47 12.97 7.06 -6.17
N LEU A 48 12.04 7.20 -5.23
CA LEU A 48 10.70 7.73 -5.47
C LEU A 48 10.66 9.25 -5.78
N THR A 49 11.82 9.92 -5.80
CA THR A 49 11.94 11.29 -6.35
C THR A 49 12.48 11.34 -7.78
N GLN A 50 12.93 10.20 -8.33
CA GLN A 50 13.57 10.12 -9.63
C GLN A 50 12.59 10.43 -10.77
N LYS A 51 12.89 11.46 -11.56
CA LYS A 51 12.11 11.87 -12.74
C LYS A 51 12.87 11.55 -14.03
N PRO A 52 12.18 11.24 -15.13
CA PRO A 52 12.78 11.18 -16.45
C PRO A 52 13.45 12.51 -16.83
N ASP A 53 14.68 12.43 -17.36
CA ASP A 53 15.40 13.59 -17.92
C ASP A 53 15.20 13.71 -19.45
N TYR A 54 14.46 12.76 -20.03
CA TYR A 54 14.21 12.61 -21.47
C TYR A 54 15.48 12.43 -22.33
N LYS A 55 16.61 12.08 -21.70
CA LYS A 55 17.90 11.82 -22.34
C LYS A 55 18.44 10.44 -21.97
N SER A 56 18.75 10.24 -20.68
CA SER A 56 19.25 8.97 -20.15
C SER A 56 18.13 8.12 -19.55
N LEU A 57 17.05 8.75 -19.10
CA LEU A 57 15.88 8.13 -18.51
C LEU A 57 14.61 8.68 -19.15
N ILE A 58 13.80 7.79 -19.73
CA ILE A 58 12.50 8.10 -20.31
C ILE A 58 11.38 7.36 -19.56
N PRO A 59 10.12 7.82 -19.60
CA PRO A 59 8.99 7.01 -19.17
C PRO A 59 8.92 5.71 -19.98
N CYS A 60 8.68 4.57 -19.32
CA CYS A 60 8.47 3.30 -20.03
C CYS A 60 7.17 3.32 -20.83
N THR A 61 6.09 3.74 -20.17
CA THR A 61 4.78 3.93 -20.79
C THR A 61 4.68 5.37 -21.27
N LYS A 62 4.42 5.59 -22.56
CA LYS A 62 4.15 6.92 -23.10
C LYS A 62 2.71 7.31 -22.79
N ALA A 63 2.51 8.48 -22.19
CA ALA A 63 1.17 9.00 -21.94
C ALA A 63 0.44 9.27 -23.27
N ASP A 64 -0.78 8.76 -23.40
CA ASP A 64 -1.72 9.05 -24.49
C ASP A 64 -2.91 9.87 -23.97
N ALA A 65 -3.97 10.01 -24.77
CA ALA A 65 -5.16 10.79 -24.40
C ALA A 65 -5.93 10.25 -23.18
N THR A 66 -5.70 8.98 -22.80
CA THR A 66 -6.31 8.33 -21.63
C THR A 66 -5.55 8.64 -20.33
N PHE A 67 -4.33 9.17 -20.42
CA PHE A 67 -3.60 9.67 -19.26
C PHE A 67 -4.04 11.09 -18.93
N LYS A 68 -4.50 11.30 -17.70
CA LYS A 68 -4.96 12.60 -17.20
C LYS A 68 -4.02 13.13 -16.12
N PRO A 69 -4.04 14.45 -15.80
CA PRO A 69 -3.41 14.93 -14.58
C PRO A 69 -3.88 14.13 -13.37
N TYR A 70 -2.99 13.89 -12.40
CA TYR A 70 -3.37 13.17 -11.20
C TYR A 70 -4.48 13.92 -10.44
N PRO A 71 -5.56 13.24 -10.02
CA PRO A 71 -6.76 13.90 -9.50
C PRO A 71 -6.48 14.76 -8.27
N LEU A 72 -7.14 15.91 -8.17
CA LEU A 72 -7.08 16.76 -6.98
C LEU A 72 -7.66 16.03 -5.76
N VAL A 73 -7.26 16.44 -4.56
CA VAL A 73 -7.86 15.97 -3.30
C VAL A 73 -9.39 16.10 -3.37
N GLY A 74 -10.09 15.02 -3.05
CA GLY A 74 -11.56 14.97 -3.02
C GLY A 74 -12.23 14.72 -4.37
N GLN A 75 -11.47 14.59 -5.46
CA GLN A 75 -12.00 14.24 -6.79
C GLN A 75 -11.73 12.78 -7.13
N LEU A 76 -12.76 12.08 -7.59
CA LEU A 76 -12.63 10.76 -8.23
C LEU A 76 -12.04 10.94 -9.65
N PRO A 77 -11.05 10.14 -10.05
CA PRO A 77 -10.61 10.10 -11.44
C PRO A 77 -11.60 9.33 -12.31
N GLU A 78 -11.45 9.47 -13.62
CA GLU A 78 -12.01 8.50 -14.57
C GLU A 78 -11.25 7.18 -14.43
N ILE A 79 -11.99 6.09 -14.16
CA ILE A 79 -11.43 4.74 -13.99
C ILE A 79 -11.93 3.88 -15.14
N ASP A 80 -10.99 3.28 -15.88
CA ASP A 80 -11.29 2.32 -16.93
C ASP A 80 -11.60 0.94 -16.34
N GLU A 81 -12.88 0.59 -16.28
CA GLU A 81 -13.36 -0.67 -15.69
C GLU A 81 -13.22 -1.89 -16.63
N GLN A 82 -12.73 -1.74 -17.87
CA GLN A 82 -12.65 -2.83 -18.84
C GLN A 82 -11.23 -3.41 -18.98
N ASN A 83 -10.21 -2.58 -18.78
CA ASN A 83 -8.82 -2.97 -19.03
C ASN A 83 -8.25 -3.99 -18.03
N LEU A 84 -8.97 -4.30 -16.94
CA LEU A 84 -8.62 -5.36 -15.99
C LEU A 84 -9.41 -6.66 -16.19
N ASN A 85 -10.10 -6.85 -17.32
CA ASN A 85 -10.84 -8.07 -17.63
C ASN A 85 -9.95 -9.32 -17.73
N PHE A 86 -8.65 -9.16 -17.92
CA PHE A 86 -7.72 -10.29 -17.92
C PHE A 86 -7.55 -10.91 -16.53
N LEU A 87 -7.77 -10.19 -15.42
CA LEU A 87 -7.57 -10.73 -14.07
C LEU A 87 -8.49 -11.93 -13.84
N HIS A 88 -8.01 -12.95 -13.12
CA HIS A 88 -8.87 -14.09 -12.77
C HIS A 88 -10.10 -13.66 -11.95
N GLU A 89 -11.21 -14.39 -12.06
CA GLU A 89 -12.47 -14.07 -11.36
C GLU A 89 -12.35 -14.08 -9.83
N ASP A 90 -11.35 -14.75 -9.27
CA ASP A 90 -11.07 -14.73 -7.83
C ASP A 90 -10.63 -13.33 -7.35
N ILE A 91 -10.10 -12.48 -8.24
CA ILE A 91 -9.86 -11.06 -7.96
C ILE A 91 -11.17 -10.30 -8.16
N LYS A 92 -11.80 -9.92 -7.05
CA LYS A 92 -13.16 -9.37 -7.04
C LYS A 92 -13.17 -7.85 -7.20
N GLU A 93 -12.25 -7.16 -6.52
CA GLU A 93 -11.99 -5.75 -6.77
C GLU A 93 -10.51 -5.52 -7.04
N ALA A 94 -10.24 -4.65 -8.01
CA ALA A 94 -8.90 -4.22 -8.35
C ALA A 94 -8.94 -2.74 -8.73
N CYS A 95 -7.90 -2.02 -8.34
CA CYS A 95 -7.59 -0.71 -8.89
C CYS A 95 -6.10 -0.69 -9.20
N ILE A 96 -5.72 -0.22 -10.39
CA ILE A 96 -4.34 -0.02 -10.80
C ILE A 96 -4.19 1.43 -11.28
N CYS A 97 -3.16 2.13 -10.82
CA CYS A 97 -2.82 3.46 -11.30
C CYS A 97 -1.44 3.39 -11.94
N ILE A 98 -1.34 3.81 -13.20
CA ILE A 98 -0.09 3.82 -13.96
C ILE A 98 0.39 5.26 -14.05
N GLY A 99 1.62 5.51 -13.63
CA GLY A 99 2.25 6.82 -13.73
C GLY A 99 3.08 6.94 -15.01
N SER A 100 3.05 8.13 -15.63
CA SER A 100 3.92 8.50 -16.74
C SER A 100 4.23 10.00 -16.67
N PHE A 101 5.27 10.43 -17.40
CA PHE A 101 5.61 11.84 -17.53
C PHE A 101 5.44 12.30 -18.97
N SER A 102 4.67 13.36 -19.18
CA SER A 102 4.49 14.00 -20.48
C SER A 102 4.61 15.50 -20.31
N GLU A 103 5.40 16.15 -21.18
CA GLU A 103 5.60 17.60 -21.17
C GLU A 103 6.09 18.12 -19.79
N GLY A 104 6.91 17.31 -19.10
CA GLY A 104 7.42 17.64 -17.76
C GLY A 104 6.43 17.44 -16.61
N GLU A 105 5.18 17.08 -16.89
CA GLU A 105 4.14 16.84 -15.91
C GLU A 105 3.89 15.35 -15.66
N PHE A 106 3.57 15.01 -14.42
CA PHE A 106 3.13 13.66 -14.08
C PHE A 106 1.66 13.46 -14.46
N LYS A 107 1.40 12.42 -15.25
CA LYS A 107 0.07 11.99 -15.67
C LYS A 107 -0.20 10.57 -15.17
N ALA A 108 -1.46 10.27 -14.94
CA ALA A 108 -1.92 9.00 -14.42
C ALA A 108 -3.05 8.42 -15.27
N LYS A 109 -3.06 7.09 -15.41
CA LYS A 109 -4.19 6.31 -15.94
C LYS A 109 -4.68 5.37 -14.85
N TRP A 110 -5.99 5.38 -14.59
CA TRP A 110 -6.61 4.54 -13.57
C TRP A 110 -7.40 3.42 -14.25
N LEU A 111 -7.14 2.20 -13.83
CA LEU A 111 -7.81 0.98 -14.30
C LEU A 111 -8.54 0.34 -13.14
N GLY A 112 -9.69 -0.25 -13.40
CA GLY A 112 -10.58 -0.79 -12.39
C GLY A 112 -11.15 -2.14 -12.74
N ARG A 113 -11.47 -2.89 -11.68
CA ARG A 113 -12.52 -3.90 -11.65
C ARG A 113 -13.26 -3.66 -10.36
N ASN A 114 -14.51 -3.22 -10.43
CA ASN A 114 -15.29 -2.87 -9.24
C ASN A 114 -14.51 -1.91 -8.32
N ALA A 115 -13.74 -0.99 -8.90
CA ALA A 115 -12.68 -0.27 -8.17
C ALA A 115 -13.20 0.60 -7.03
N LEU A 116 -14.44 1.09 -7.16
CA LEU A 116 -15.16 1.92 -6.19
C LEU A 116 -16.13 1.11 -5.29
N SER A 117 -16.18 -0.22 -5.40
CA SER A 117 -17.00 -1.06 -4.54
C SER A 117 -16.45 -1.07 -3.12
N ASN A 118 -17.26 -0.67 -2.15
CA ASN A 118 -16.87 -0.62 -0.74
C ASN A 118 -16.96 -2.00 -0.10
N GLN A 119 -15.82 -2.54 0.34
CA GLN A 119 -15.68 -3.86 0.96
C GLN A 119 -14.71 -3.79 2.14
N GLU A 120 -14.61 -4.87 2.91
CA GLU A 120 -13.57 -4.97 3.94
C GLU A 120 -12.20 -5.23 3.29
N PHE A 121 -11.27 -4.29 3.49
CA PHE A 121 -9.88 -4.40 3.02
C PHE A 121 -8.90 -4.76 4.15
N TRP A 122 -9.41 -5.27 5.28
CA TRP A 122 -8.64 -5.84 6.38
C TRP A 122 -7.50 -4.92 6.88
N SER A 123 -6.36 -5.49 7.23
CA SER A 123 -5.18 -4.78 7.74
C SER A 123 -4.52 -3.84 6.72
N SER A 124 -4.84 -3.95 5.42
CA SER A 124 -4.34 -3.01 4.41
C SER A 124 -4.78 -1.58 4.69
N THR A 125 -5.92 -1.42 5.36
CA THR A 125 -6.47 -0.11 5.75
C THR A 125 -5.71 0.58 6.88
N LYS A 126 -4.79 -0.10 7.59
CA LYS A 126 -4.04 0.48 8.71
C LYS A 126 -3.06 1.58 8.28
N ILE A 127 -2.74 1.69 6.99
CA ILE A 127 -1.98 2.83 6.45
C ILE A 127 -2.73 4.15 6.58
N ILE A 128 -4.07 4.11 6.58
CA ILE A 128 -4.92 5.30 6.58
C ILE A 128 -4.75 6.13 7.85
N PRO A 129 -4.93 5.58 9.07
CA PRO A 129 -4.72 6.37 10.29
C PRO A 129 -3.26 6.83 10.45
N ILE A 130 -2.28 6.07 9.96
CA ILE A 130 -0.86 6.48 9.94
C ILE A 130 -0.68 7.75 9.10
N LEU A 131 -1.21 7.76 7.87
CA LEU A 131 -1.13 8.92 6.98
C LEU A 131 -1.97 10.10 7.50
N ASN A 132 -3.06 9.86 8.21
CA ASN A 132 -3.82 10.91 8.89
C ASN A 132 -3.00 11.60 9.99
N ILE A 133 -2.31 10.81 10.82
CA ILE A 133 -1.41 11.32 11.86
C ILE A 133 -0.31 12.17 11.23
N LEU A 134 0.35 11.67 10.18
CA LEU A 134 1.36 12.41 9.44
C LEU A 134 0.84 13.77 8.96
N SER A 135 -0.32 13.79 8.29
CA SER A 135 -0.98 15.02 7.84
C SER A 135 -1.23 16.00 8.98
N ARG A 136 -1.81 15.54 10.09
CA ARG A 136 -2.15 16.39 11.24
C ARG A 136 -0.90 16.91 11.96
N LEU A 137 0.09 16.05 12.15
CA LEU A 137 1.35 16.36 12.81
C LEU A 137 2.06 17.48 12.05
N ASN A 138 2.28 17.27 10.75
CA ASN A 138 2.99 18.26 9.94
C ASN A 138 2.15 19.52 9.65
N THR A 139 0.81 19.47 9.71
CA THR A 139 -0.01 20.69 9.66
C THR A 139 0.19 21.55 10.90
N LYS A 140 0.25 20.93 12.09
CA LYS A 140 0.45 21.64 13.36
C LYS A 140 1.89 22.08 13.58
N ALA A 141 2.86 21.27 13.17
CA ALA A 141 4.28 21.51 13.33
C ALA A 141 5.04 21.10 12.05
N PRO A 142 5.09 21.97 11.02
CA PRO A 142 5.68 21.63 9.71
C PRO A 142 7.18 21.28 9.75
N SER A 143 7.92 21.83 10.70
CA SER A 143 9.34 21.54 10.89
C SER A 143 9.60 20.23 11.65
N THR A 144 8.60 19.66 12.32
CA THR A 144 8.76 18.44 13.12
C THR A 144 8.88 17.21 12.21
N ASN A 145 10.03 16.55 12.27
CA ASN A 145 10.19 15.23 11.70
C ASN A 145 9.54 14.17 12.61
N ILE A 146 8.73 13.28 12.03
CA ILE A 146 8.11 12.16 12.74
C ILE A 146 9.12 11.23 13.43
N ASP A 147 10.36 11.17 12.94
CA ASP A 147 11.44 10.39 13.59
C ASP A 147 11.84 10.95 14.96
N ASN A 148 11.58 12.24 15.22
CA ASN A 148 11.85 12.89 16.50
C ASN A 148 10.64 12.85 17.43
N CYS A 149 9.59 12.11 17.07
CA CYS A 149 8.35 12.01 17.83
C CYS A 149 8.23 10.64 18.49
N ASN A 150 7.72 10.66 19.72
CA ASN A 150 7.31 9.47 20.43
C ASN A 150 5.79 9.46 20.66
N ILE A 151 5.22 8.26 20.80
CA ILE A 151 3.90 8.07 21.38
C ILE A 151 4.08 7.69 22.86
N ARG A 152 3.38 8.45 23.72
CA ARG A 152 3.37 8.27 25.16
C ARG A 152 1.99 7.93 25.67
N GLY A 153 1.96 7.25 26.81
CA GLY A 153 0.74 7.01 27.57
C GLY A 153 0.89 5.79 28.47
N THR A 154 -0.25 5.20 28.84
CA THR A 154 -0.32 3.98 29.63
C THR A 154 -0.79 2.83 28.74
N ASP A 155 -0.02 1.74 28.73
CA ASP A 155 -0.39 0.54 27.99
C ASP A 155 -1.54 -0.24 28.67
N GLN A 156 -1.94 -1.35 28.06
CA GLN A 156 -3.03 -2.21 28.58
C GLN A 156 -2.73 -2.85 29.94
N GLN A 157 -1.45 -2.93 30.33
CA GLN A 157 -0.99 -3.50 31.58
C GLN A 157 -0.86 -2.44 32.69
N GLY A 158 -1.11 -1.17 32.38
CA GLY A 158 -0.95 -0.07 33.33
C GLY A 158 0.46 0.52 33.38
N THR A 159 1.35 0.13 32.46
CA THR A 159 2.73 0.60 32.41
C THR A 159 2.82 1.88 31.59
N LYS A 160 3.58 2.87 32.08
CA LYS A 160 3.90 4.06 31.28
C LYS A 160 4.90 3.70 30.20
N VAL A 161 4.57 4.05 28.96
CA VAL A 161 5.39 3.78 27.79
C VAL A 161 5.71 5.08 27.05
N ASP A 162 6.88 5.12 26.42
CA ASP A 162 7.40 6.23 25.62
C ASP A 162 8.17 5.63 24.43
N VAL A 163 7.51 5.48 23.28
CA VAL A 163 8.02 4.68 22.16
C VAL A 163 8.10 5.54 20.89
N PRO A 164 9.20 5.48 20.11
CA PRO A 164 9.29 6.19 18.85
C PRO A 164 8.12 5.89 17.91
N VAL A 165 7.51 6.94 17.35
CA VAL A 165 6.37 6.82 16.42
C VAL A 165 6.73 5.89 15.26
N ILE A 166 7.93 6.03 14.72
CA ILE A 166 8.37 5.25 13.55
C ILE A 166 8.51 3.76 13.84
N ASP A 167 8.84 3.37 15.07
CA ASP A 167 8.96 1.96 15.45
C ASP A 167 7.59 1.30 15.58
N LEU A 168 6.60 2.03 16.12
CA LEU A 168 5.19 1.58 16.17
C LEU A 168 4.61 1.43 14.77
N ILE A 169 4.90 2.37 13.87
CA ILE A 169 4.50 2.29 12.46
C ILE A 169 5.16 1.07 11.82
N ARG A 170 6.47 0.88 11.99
CA ARG A 170 7.18 -0.28 11.45
C ARG A 170 6.56 -1.59 11.93
N ASP A 171 6.18 -1.69 13.20
CA ASP A 171 5.58 -2.90 13.77
C ASP A 171 4.18 -3.21 13.20
N VAL A 172 3.38 -2.16 12.92
CA VAL A 172 2.11 -2.30 12.18
C VAL A 172 2.32 -2.87 10.78
N ILE A 173 3.38 -2.42 10.10
CA ILE A 173 3.67 -2.78 8.72
C ILE A 173 4.34 -4.15 8.62
N SER A 174 5.37 -4.42 9.42
CA SER A 174 6.19 -5.64 9.31
C SER A 174 5.55 -6.88 9.92
N TYR A 175 4.58 -6.70 10.83
CA TYR A 175 4.01 -7.77 11.66
C TYR A 175 5.05 -8.49 12.55
N ASP A 176 6.17 -7.83 12.86
CA ASP A 176 7.16 -8.39 13.79
C ASP A 176 6.59 -8.55 15.21
N ASN A 177 5.56 -7.76 15.57
CA ASN A 177 4.93 -7.70 16.89
C ASN A 177 5.94 -7.52 18.02
N LYS A 178 6.94 -6.66 17.81
CA LYS A 178 8.00 -6.36 18.79
C LYS A 178 7.50 -5.52 19.95
N ILE A 179 6.52 -4.65 19.69
CA ILE A 179 5.95 -3.73 20.68
C ILE A 179 4.55 -4.19 21.06
N ALA A 180 3.67 -4.35 20.06
CA ALA A 180 2.32 -4.83 20.24
C ALA A 180 1.77 -5.40 18.92
N THR A 181 0.59 -6.00 18.94
CA THR A 181 -0.03 -6.53 17.73
C THR A 181 -0.32 -5.42 16.71
N SER A 182 -0.20 -5.72 15.41
CA SER A 182 -0.58 -4.77 14.35
C SER A 182 -2.02 -4.23 14.51
N ASN A 183 -2.95 -5.05 15.01
CA ASN A 183 -4.33 -4.65 15.29
C ASN A 183 -4.45 -3.64 16.44
N SER A 184 -3.83 -3.91 17.60
CA SER A 184 -3.87 -3.00 18.75
C SER A 184 -3.17 -1.66 18.45
N LEU A 185 -2.08 -1.68 17.70
CA LEU A 185 -1.40 -0.47 17.22
C LEU A 185 -2.26 0.29 16.20
N GLY A 186 -2.88 -0.39 15.25
CA GLY A 186 -3.83 0.22 14.31
C GLY A 186 -5.03 0.86 15.03
N ALA A 187 -5.54 0.22 16.09
CA ALA A 187 -6.61 0.75 16.93
C ALA A 187 -6.16 1.98 17.73
N MET A 188 -4.91 1.99 18.22
CA MET A 188 -4.28 3.15 18.88
C MET A 188 -4.10 4.33 17.90
N PHE A 189 -3.64 4.11 16.67
CA PHE A 189 -3.51 5.19 15.70
C PHE A 189 -4.86 5.85 15.36
N LYS A 190 -5.96 5.09 15.40
CA LYS A 190 -7.31 5.65 15.28
C LYS A 190 -7.75 6.49 16.49
N ARG A 191 -7.02 6.51 17.61
CA ARG A 191 -7.37 7.32 18.80
C ARG A 191 -7.01 8.79 18.66
N PHE A 192 -6.17 9.20 17.72
CA PHE A 192 -5.75 10.61 17.60
C PHE A 192 -6.80 11.55 16.97
N VAL A 193 -7.97 11.02 16.64
CA VAL A 193 -9.03 11.74 15.95
C VAL A 193 -10.38 11.02 16.18
N PRO A 194 -11.52 11.75 16.30
CA PRO A 194 -12.83 11.12 16.27
C PRO A 194 -13.02 10.24 15.03
N GLN A 195 -13.67 9.08 15.16
CA GLN A 195 -13.83 8.14 14.03
C GLN A 195 -14.55 8.78 12.84
N GLU A 196 -15.57 9.60 13.09
CA GLU A 196 -16.30 10.32 12.03
C GLU A 196 -15.39 11.32 11.31
N ASP A 197 -14.51 12.00 12.04
CA ASP A 197 -13.56 12.95 11.46
C ASP A 197 -12.49 12.24 10.63
N LEU A 198 -12.05 11.04 11.06
CA LEU A 198 -11.12 10.22 10.28
C LEU A 198 -11.77 9.70 8.99
N GLU A 199 -13.03 9.25 9.07
CA GLU A 199 -13.82 8.86 7.90
C GLU A 199 -14.02 10.04 6.94
N ASN A 200 -14.47 11.19 7.46
CA ASN A 200 -14.69 12.40 6.67
C ASN A 200 -13.39 12.90 6.03
N TRP A 201 -12.27 12.79 6.75
CA TRP A 201 -10.96 13.06 6.18
C TRP A 201 -10.68 12.13 4.99
N LEU A 202 -10.89 10.81 5.14
CA LEU A 202 -10.68 9.87 4.03
C LEU A 202 -11.59 10.18 2.84
N LYS A 203 -12.89 10.43 3.07
CA LYS A 203 -13.87 10.87 2.05
C LYS A 203 -13.43 12.15 1.32
N ASN A 204 -12.75 13.05 2.02
CA ASN A 204 -12.25 14.31 1.47
C ASN A 204 -10.91 14.14 0.77
N ILE A 205 -10.10 13.15 1.13
CA ILE A 205 -8.87 12.81 0.40
C ILE A 205 -9.20 12.10 -0.91
N THR A 206 -10.08 11.10 -0.89
CA THR A 206 -10.28 10.22 -2.03
C THR A 206 -11.42 10.66 -2.94
N GLY A 207 -12.41 11.36 -2.41
CA GLY A 207 -13.64 11.73 -3.13
C GLY A 207 -14.74 10.66 -3.06
N ASN A 208 -14.45 9.46 -2.55
CA ASN A 208 -15.46 8.42 -2.36
C ASN A 208 -16.30 8.75 -1.12
N LYS A 209 -17.53 9.25 -1.33
CA LYS A 209 -18.42 9.69 -0.23
C LYS A 209 -19.17 8.54 0.45
N GLU A 210 -19.20 7.37 -0.17
CA GLU A 210 -19.98 6.21 0.28
C GLU A 210 -19.20 5.28 1.24
N LEU A 211 -17.90 5.54 1.44
CA LEU A 211 -17.09 4.69 2.32
C LEU A 211 -17.50 4.80 3.79
N ILE A 212 -17.21 3.76 4.56
CA ILE A 212 -17.34 3.72 6.02
C ILE A 212 -15.99 3.31 6.61
N PHE A 213 -15.46 4.10 7.54
CA PHE A 213 -14.12 3.84 8.10
C PHE A 213 -14.03 3.99 9.62
N ARG A 214 -14.93 3.31 10.31
CA ARG A 214 -15.13 3.47 11.77
C ARG A 214 -14.72 2.24 12.58
N GLY A 215 -14.40 1.11 11.96
CA GLY A 215 -13.96 -0.10 12.67
C GLY A 215 -12.57 -0.02 13.32
N ARG A 216 -12.34 -0.84 14.37
CA ARG A 216 -11.12 -0.81 15.21
C ARG A 216 -10.27 -2.09 15.17
N TYR A 217 -10.36 -2.86 14.09
CA TYR A 217 -9.51 -4.05 13.88
C TYR A 217 -9.66 -5.17 14.93
N GLY A 218 -10.76 -5.18 15.69
CA GLY A 218 -11.09 -6.30 16.60
C GLY A 218 -10.29 -6.37 17.90
N GLU A 219 -9.40 -5.41 18.19
CA GLU A 219 -8.58 -5.40 19.41
C GLU A 219 -8.65 -4.04 20.13
N LYS A 220 -8.36 -4.06 21.43
CA LYS A 220 -8.18 -2.82 22.20
C LYS A 220 -6.90 -2.09 21.73
N PRO A 221 -6.87 -0.75 21.70
CA PRO A 221 -5.66 0.02 21.50
C PRO A 221 -4.52 -0.40 22.41
N PHE A 222 -3.29 -0.37 21.91
CA PHE A 222 -2.10 -0.53 22.73
C PHE A 222 -2.06 0.50 23.88
N ILE A 223 -2.33 1.77 23.56
CA ILE A 223 -2.53 2.88 24.50
C ILE A 223 -3.90 3.48 24.19
N GLU A 224 -4.80 3.60 25.17
CA GLU A 224 -6.16 4.13 24.93
C GLU A 224 -6.17 5.67 24.79
N GLN A 225 -5.28 6.33 25.53
CA GLN A 225 -5.13 7.80 25.56
C GLN A 225 -3.71 8.20 25.14
N PRO A 226 -3.32 7.94 23.87
CA PRO A 226 -1.97 8.23 23.41
C PRO A 226 -1.75 9.73 23.19
N GLU A 227 -0.49 10.15 23.34
CA GLU A 227 -0.02 11.50 23.02
C GLU A 227 1.19 11.41 22.10
N ILE A 228 1.26 12.26 21.06
CA ILE A 228 2.46 12.45 20.24
C ILE A 228 3.28 13.56 20.86
N PHE A 229 4.46 13.20 21.34
CA PHE A 229 5.43 14.09 21.98
C PHE A 229 6.64 14.28 21.08
N GLU A 230 7.03 15.52 20.85
CA GLU A 230 8.20 15.89 20.06
C GLU A 230 9.40 16.06 21.01
N GLN A 231 10.43 15.24 20.78
CA GLN A 231 11.53 15.08 21.73
C GLN A 231 12.46 16.29 21.80
N THR A 232 12.55 17.08 20.72
CA THR A 232 13.54 18.17 20.61
C THR A 232 13.09 19.44 21.33
N THR A 233 11.80 19.75 21.22
CA THR A 233 11.10 20.91 21.80
C THR A 233 10.45 20.58 23.13
N GLY A 234 10.25 19.30 23.43
CA GLY A 234 9.61 18.85 24.65
C GLY A 234 8.10 19.08 24.67
N GLN A 235 7.45 19.15 23.51
CA GLN A 235 6.04 19.52 23.38
C GLN A 235 5.14 18.34 22.97
N VAL A 236 3.93 18.31 23.51
CA VAL A 236 2.86 17.43 23.03
C VAL A 236 2.17 18.11 21.84
N ILE A 237 2.14 17.47 20.68
CA ILE A 237 1.58 18.04 19.44
C ILE A 237 0.15 17.55 19.18
N ILE A 238 -0.10 16.27 19.40
CA ILE A 238 -1.42 15.65 19.20
C ILE A 238 -1.73 14.78 20.40
N THR A 239 -2.93 14.91 20.95
CA THR A 239 -3.46 14.06 22.01
C THR A 239 -4.56 13.17 21.45
N ALA A 240 -4.90 12.13 22.19
CA ALA A 240 -6.05 11.30 21.91
C ALA A 240 -7.35 12.12 21.87
N ASP A 241 -8.29 11.63 21.07
CA ASP A 241 -9.68 12.03 21.12
C ASP A 241 -10.31 11.59 22.44
N THR A 242 -11.04 12.50 23.06
CA THR A 242 -11.69 12.26 24.34
C THR A 242 -12.98 11.45 24.19
N LYS A 243 -13.56 11.38 22.98
CA LYS A 243 -14.77 10.61 22.76
C LYS A 243 -14.50 9.11 22.80
N SER A 244 -15.45 8.40 23.41
CA SER A 244 -15.51 6.95 23.31
C SER A 244 -15.75 6.56 21.86
N PRO A 245 -15.03 5.55 21.35
CA PRO A 245 -15.22 5.09 19.99
C PRO A 245 -16.51 4.28 19.86
N GLU A 246 -17.19 4.47 18.73
CA GLU A 246 -18.37 3.73 18.31
C GLU A 246 -17.95 2.56 17.39
N TRP A 247 -18.62 1.42 17.55
CA TRP A 247 -18.29 0.21 16.78
C TRP A 247 -19.03 0.19 15.45
N GLN A 248 -18.26 0.12 14.35
CA GLN A 248 -18.76 -0.04 12.98
C GLN A 248 -17.73 -0.77 12.10
N SER A 249 -18.00 -0.90 10.80
CA SER A 249 -17.15 -1.56 9.80
C SER A 249 -16.03 -0.66 9.24
N ASN A 250 -15.12 -1.26 8.48
CA ASN A 250 -14.14 -0.57 7.64
C ASN A 250 -14.38 -0.96 6.18
N THR A 251 -15.45 -0.46 5.59
CA THR A 251 -15.79 -0.70 4.18
C THR A 251 -15.31 0.45 3.30
N ILE A 252 -14.20 0.23 2.61
CA ILE A 252 -13.59 1.18 1.68
C ILE A 252 -13.41 0.49 0.32
N SER A 253 -12.96 1.20 -0.70
CA SER A 253 -12.76 0.66 -2.04
C SER A 253 -11.28 0.35 -2.35
N ALA A 254 -11.05 -0.43 -3.41
CA ALA A 254 -9.70 -0.68 -3.91
C ALA A 254 -9.04 0.63 -4.38
N TYR A 255 -9.84 1.53 -4.97
CA TYR A 255 -9.40 2.87 -5.33
C TYR A 255 -8.93 3.68 -4.12
N ASP A 256 -9.64 3.64 -2.98
CA ASP A 256 -9.27 4.42 -1.80
C ASP A 256 -7.85 4.06 -1.34
N LEU A 257 -7.53 2.77 -1.20
CA LEU A 257 -6.19 2.34 -0.81
C LEU A 257 -5.13 2.62 -1.87
N ASN A 258 -5.46 2.39 -3.15
CA ASN A 258 -4.54 2.66 -4.24
C ASN A 258 -4.19 4.16 -4.27
N ARG A 259 -5.17 5.03 -4.08
CA ARG A 259 -4.97 6.48 -3.95
C ARG A 259 -4.09 6.84 -2.75
N MET A 260 -4.30 6.22 -1.60
CA MET A 260 -3.47 6.50 -0.41
C MET A 260 -2.00 6.12 -0.64
N ILE A 261 -1.73 4.93 -1.19
CA ILE A 261 -0.35 4.48 -1.42
C ILE A 261 0.34 5.24 -2.56
N SER A 262 -0.40 5.64 -3.60
CA SER A 262 0.14 6.45 -4.70
C SER A 262 0.38 7.91 -4.31
N MET A 263 -0.50 8.53 -3.51
CA MET A 263 -0.23 9.85 -2.92
C MET A 263 1.02 9.85 -2.04
N LEU A 264 1.29 8.75 -1.32
CA LEU A 264 2.50 8.57 -0.54
C LEU A 264 3.73 8.44 -1.44
N GLY A 265 3.74 7.46 -2.35
CA GLY A 265 4.91 7.14 -3.16
C GLY A 265 5.24 8.15 -4.25
N TRP A 266 4.24 8.87 -4.79
CA TRP A 266 4.44 9.87 -5.84
C TRP A 266 4.41 11.30 -5.33
N HIS A 267 4.51 11.53 -4.02
CA HIS A 267 4.35 12.86 -3.41
C HIS A 267 5.12 13.99 -4.15
N HIS A 268 6.35 13.75 -4.59
CA HIS A 268 7.20 14.72 -5.33
C HIS A 268 6.81 14.95 -6.79
N TYR A 269 6.02 14.05 -7.35
CA TYR A 269 5.52 14.15 -8.72
C TYR A 269 4.20 14.93 -8.76
N LEU A 270 3.43 14.87 -7.68
CA LEU A 270 2.11 15.47 -7.60
C LEU A 270 2.18 17.00 -7.40
N PRO A 271 1.24 17.78 -7.98
CA PRO A 271 1.04 19.16 -7.61
C PRO A 271 0.48 19.27 -6.19
N GLN A 272 0.67 20.40 -5.51
CA GLN A 272 0.30 20.58 -4.10
C GLN A 272 -1.17 20.24 -3.81
N ALA A 273 -2.10 20.61 -4.70
CA ALA A 273 -3.53 20.34 -4.55
C ALA A 273 -3.92 18.85 -4.69
N SER A 274 -3.01 18.00 -5.15
CA SER A 274 -3.19 16.55 -5.25
C SER A 274 -2.40 15.77 -4.19
N ARG A 275 -1.58 16.44 -3.38
CA ARG A 275 -0.76 15.81 -2.34
C ARG A 275 -1.56 15.53 -1.07
N LEU A 276 -1.01 14.64 -0.24
CA LEU A 276 -1.49 14.42 1.12
C LEU A 276 -1.40 15.76 1.90
N PRO A 277 -2.53 16.32 2.38
CA PRO A 277 -2.54 17.66 2.98
C PRO A 277 -1.60 17.79 4.18
N GLY A 278 -0.86 18.89 4.24
CA GLY A 278 0.08 19.22 5.32
C GLY A 278 1.34 18.37 5.37
N ALA A 279 1.39 17.22 4.70
CA ALA A 279 2.48 16.27 4.79
C ALA A 279 3.80 16.88 4.27
N GLN A 280 4.87 16.66 5.03
CA GLN A 280 6.21 17.16 4.71
C GLN A 280 7.10 16.00 4.31
N TRP A 281 8.02 16.25 3.37
CA TRP A 281 8.83 15.20 2.78
C TRP A 281 9.70 14.46 3.79
N HIS A 282 10.28 15.17 4.78
CA HIS A 282 11.12 14.54 5.81
C HIS A 282 10.39 13.41 6.55
N SER A 283 9.11 13.62 6.88
CA SER A 283 8.28 12.63 7.58
C SER A 283 7.73 11.58 6.63
N ILE A 284 7.39 11.95 5.39
CA ILE A 284 6.99 11.00 4.34
C ILE A 284 8.11 9.98 4.06
N ALA A 285 9.36 10.44 4.00
CA ALA A 285 10.51 9.58 3.76
C ALA A 285 10.63 8.46 4.81
N SER A 286 10.36 8.77 6.08
CA SER A 286 10.36 7.79 7.17
C SER A 286 9.22 6.78 7.02
N ILE A 287 8.01 7.23 6.65
CA ILE A 287 6.88 6.34 6.35
C ILE A 287 7.19 5.42 5.16
N ILE A 288 7.80 5.94 4.09
CA ILE A 288 8.21 5.15 2.92
C ILE A 288 9.16 4.02 3.33
N LYS A 289 10.15 4.31 4.19
CA LYS A 289 11.07 3.29 4.71
C LYS A 289 10.33 2.22 5.52
N ALA A 290 9.43 2.63 6.42
CA ALA A 290 8.63 1.68 7.20
C ALA A 290 7.73 0.81 6.31
N MET A 291 7.03 1.41 5.35
CA MET A 291 6.23 0.70 4.33
C MET A 291 7.07 -0.27 3.49
N GLY A 292 8.34 0.05 3.29
CA GLY A 292 9.33 -0.82 2.67
C GLY A 292 9.64 -2.08 3.46
N THR A 293 9.12 -2.27 4.69
CA THR A 293 9.35 -3.46 5.54
C THR A 293 8.22 -4.48 5.55
N ASP A 294 7.08 -4.21 4.89
CA ASP A 294 5.92 -5.13 4.85
C ASP A 294 6.32 -6.50 4.29
N PRO A 295 5.80 -7.62 4.82
CA PRO A 295 6.23 -8.94 4.38
C PRO A 295 5.63 -9.39 3.04
N ALA A 296 4.64 -8.68 2.49
CA ALA A 296 4.08 -9.01 1.17
C ALA A 296 5.00 -8.59 0.03
N ARG A 297 5.76 -9.57 -0.46
CA ARG A 297 6.78 -9.45 -1.51
C ARG A 297 6.31 -10.04 -2.84
N LEU A 298 5.03 -9.88 -3.17
CA LEU A 298 4.50 -10.39 -4.43
C LEU A 298 5.11 -9.69 -5.66
N ALA A 299 5.49 -8.41 -5.53
CA ALA A 299 6.25 -7.71 -6.57
C ALA A 299 7.66 -8.31 -6.76
N ASP A 300 8.34 -8.75 -5.70
CA ASP A 300 9.64 -9.40 -5.79
C ASP A 300 9.53 -10.74 -6.53
N LEU A 301 8.50 -11.53 -6.21
CA LEU A 301 8.18 -12.79 -6.91
C LEU A 301 7.91 -12.53 -8.40
N ALA A 302 7.09 -11.52 -8.71
CA ALA A 302 6.82 -11.13 -10.09
C ALA A 302 8.11 -10.72 -10.84
N ILE A 303 8.98 -9.93 -10.20
CA ILE A 303 10.26 -9.53 -10.80
C ILE A 303 11.15 -10.75 -11.10
N GLN A 304 11.20 -11.70 -10.18
CA GLN A 304 11.94 -12.94 -10.36
C GLN A 304 11.34 -13.81 -11.48
N GLU A 305 10.03 -13.99 -11.49
CA GLU A 305 9.33 -14.81 -12.49
C GLU A 305 9.48 -14.25 -13.92
N LEU A 306 9.54 -12.93 -14.03
CA LEU A 306 9.73 -12.23 -15.30
C LEU A 306 11.20 -12.11 -15.72
N ASP A 307 12.12 -12.66 -14.94
CA ASP A 307 13.58 -12.58 -15.14
C ASP A 307 14.08 -11.13 -15.28
N LEU A 308 13.47 -10.22 -14.50
CA LEU A 308 13.79 -8.78 -14.57
C LEU A 308 14.93 -8.39 -13.64
N GLN A 309 15.39 -9.27 -12.75
CA GLN A 309 16.39 -8.97 -11.71
C GLN A 309 17.70 -8.43 -12.29
N SER A 310 18.13 -8.94 -13.45
CA SER A 310 19.34 -8.48 -14.15
C SER A 310 19.10 -7.27 -15.06
N GLU A 311 17.84 -6.89 -15.27
CA GLU A 311 17.43 -5.82 -16.20
C GLU A 311 16.98 -4.54 -15.48
N ILE A 312 16.85 -4.54 -14.15
CA ILE A 312 16.35 -3.40 -13.39
C ILE A 312 17.32 -2.92 -12.31
N TYR A 313 17.21 -1.64 -11.98
CA TYR A 313 17.88 -0.99 -10.86
C TYR A 313 16.98 0.12 -10.30
N SER A 314 17.42 0.81 -9.24
CA SER A 314 16.65 1.88 -8.60
C SER A 314 15.24 1.41 -8.14
N THR A 315 15.14 0.16 -7.68
CA THR A 315 13.86 -0.46 -7.28
C THR A 315 13.35 0.11 -5.96
N ALA A 316 12.07 0.50 -5.92
CA ALA A 316 11.35 0.87 -4.72
C ALA A 316 10.01 0.12 -4.70
N ILE A 317 9.76 -0.63 -3.62
CA ILE A 317 8.54 -1.41 -3.41
C ILE A 317 8.04 -1.11 -2.02
N ILE A 318 6.95 -0.35 -1.94
CA ILE A 318 6.20 -0.12 -0.69
C ILE A 318 4.89 -0.88 -0.79
N SER A 319 4.49 -1.55 0.28
CA SER A 319 3.29 -2.38 0.27
C SER A 319 2.59 -2.43 1.63
N LYS A 320 1.34 -2.87 1.59
CA LYS A 320 0.58 -3.28 2.77
C LYS A 320 -0.33 -4.44 2.39
N LEU A 321 -0.22 -5.52 3.15
CA LEU A 321 -1.13 -6.65 3.07
C LEU A 321 -2.29 -6.58 4.06
N GLY A 322 -3.32 -7.38 3.78
CA GLY A 322 -4.40 -7.73 4.68
C GLY A 322 -5.03 -9.03 4.24
N ASN A 323 -5.46 -9.87 5.18
CA ASN A 323 -6.13 -11.12 4.88
C ASN A 323 -7.03 -11.52 6.05
N GLY A 324 -7.94 -12.43 5.78
CA GLY A 324 -8.74 -13.08 6.81
C GLY A 324 -9.89 -13.88 6.22
N ALA A 325 -10.39 -14.82 7.01
CA ALA A 325 -11.65 -15.48 6.77
C ALA A 325 -12.72 -14.87 7.69
N THR A 326 -13.95 -14.75 7.20
CA THR A 326 -15.08 -14.35 8.04
C THR A 326 -16.19 -15.39 7.97
N LYS A 327 -16.87 -15.58 9.11
CA LYS A 327 -18.13 -16.35 9.18
C LYS A 327 -19.27 -15.60 8.48
N LEU A 328 -19.24 -14.27 8.46
CA LEU A 328 -20.32 -13.45 7.88
C LEU A 328 -20.39 -13.56 6.35
N ARG A 329 -19.25 -13.60 5.68
CA ARG A 329 -19.16 -13.68 4.20
C ARG A 329 -18.84 -15.09 3.70
N ASP A 330 -18.69 -16.04 4.62
CA ASP A 330 -18.41 -17.46 4.38
C ASP A 330 -17.32 -17.73 3.32
N ARG A 331 -16.24 -16.93 3.35
CA ARG A 331 -15.15 -16.99 2.38
C ARG A 331 -13.81 -16.54 2.97
N THR A 332 -12.74 -16.94 2.32
CA THR A 332 -11.37 -16.46 2.57
C THR A 332 -11.08 -15.25 1.68
N GLU A 333 -10.47 -14.21 2.24
CA GLU A 333 -10.16 -12.95 1.54
C GLU A 333 -8.69 -12.57 1.72
N GLU A 334 -8.11 -12.00 0.67
CA GLU A 334 -6.74 -11.52 0.65
C GLU A 334 -6.67 -10.17 -0.05
N VAL A 335 -5.84 -9.27 0.47
CA VAL A 335 -5.65 -7.91 -0.01
C VAL A 335 -4.17 -7.64 -0.16
N TYR A 336 -3.79 -7.19 -1.35
CA TYR A 336 -2.45 -6.70 -1.63
C TYR A 336 -2.54 -5.27 -2.14
N THR A 337 -1.92 -4.33 -1.43
CA THR A 337 -1.75 -2.94 -1.86
C THR A 337 -0.28 -2.62 -2.00
N ALA A 338 0.15 -2.11 -3.14
CA ALA A 338 1.55 -1.80 -3.39
C ALA A 338 1.74 -0.61 -4.34
N LEU A 339 2.86 0.08 -4.19
CA LEU A 339 3.45 0.91 -5.23
C LEU A 339 4.82 0.36 -5.58
N VAL A 340 5.05 0.18 -6.88
CA VAL A 340 6.25 -0.40 -7.45
C VAL A 340 6.84 0.61 -8.43
N GLN A 341 8.11 0.95 -8.23
CA GLN A 341 8.89 1.74 -9.16
C GLN A 341 10.25 1.09 -9.38
N PHE A 342 10.72 1.05 -10.61
CA PHE A 342 12.10 0.68 -10.93
C PHE A 342 12.49 1.27 -12.29
N VAL A 343 13.80 1.33 -12.51
CA VAL A 343 14.36 1.70 -13.80
C VAL A 343 14.83 0.44 -14.51
N LYS A 344 14.31 0.20 -15.70
CA LYS A 344 14.77 -0.84 -16.59
C LYS A 344 15.91 -0.31 -17.45
N GLY A 345 17.10 -0.90 -17.31
CA GLY A 345 18.27 -0.52 -18.08
C GLY A 345 18.21 -1.03 -19.52
N SER A 346 18.98 -0.38 -20.40
CA SER A 346 19.29 -0.91 -21.73
C SER A 346 20.68 -1.56 -21.74
N PHE A 347 20.84 -2.65 -21.01
CA PHE A 347 22.14 -3.32 -20.86
C PHE A 347 22.69 -3.93 -22.16
N LYS A 348 21.83 -4.13 -23.18
CA LYS A 348 22.21 -4.66 -24.49
C LYS A 348 22.53 -3.58 -25.53
N ASN A 349 22.07 -2.35 -25.31
CA ASN A 349 22.33 -1.22 -26.19
C ASN A 349 22.42 0.06 -25.34
N LEU A 350 23.65 0.47 -25.02
CA LEU A 350 23.92 1.64 -24.17
C LEU A 350 23.48 2.97 -24.79
N GLU A 351 23.17 2.99 -26.09
CA GLU A 351 22.62 4.17 -26.76
C GLU A 351 21.12 4.35 -26.53
N GLN A 352 20.41 3.30 -26.08
CA GLN A 352 19.00 3.43 -25.73
C GLN A 352 18.85 3.94 -24.29
N PRO A 353 17.96 4.93 -24.06
CA PRO A 353 17.69 5.42 -22.72
C PRO A 353 17.09 4.33 -21.84
N ALA A 354 17.42 4.36 -20.56
CA ALA A 354 16.76 3.56 -19.56
C ALA A 354 15.29 3.98 -19.44
N LYS A 355 14.44 3.06 -18.96
CA LYS A 355 13.00 3.26 -18.88
C LYS A 355 12.55 3.27 -17.43
N LEU A 356 11.85 4.32 -17.00
CA LEU A 356 11.21 4.38 -15.69
C LEU A 356 9.84 3.68 -15.75
N ILE A 357 9.65 2.65 -14.92
CA ILE A 357 8.36 1.99 -14.71
C ILE A 357 7.87 2.43 -13.33
N THR A 358 6.63 2.92 -13.25
CA THR A 358 6.00 3.26 -11.97
C THR A 358 4.50 2.99 -12.03
N LEU A 359 4.00 2.23 -11.07
CA LEU A 359 2.56 1.96 -10.92
C LEU A 359 2.24 1.66 -9.46
N SER A 360 0.97 1.84 -9.09
CA SER A 360 0.40 1.38 -7.85
C SER A 360 -0.80 0.47 -8.12
N MET A 361 -1.05 -0.47 -7.22
CA MET A 361 -2.14 -1.43 -7.33
C MET A 361 -2.73 -1.72 -5.95
N THR A 362 -4.04 -1.95 -5.94
CA THR A 362 -4.75 -2.59 -4.83
C THR A 362 -5.61 -3.69 -5.41
N LEU A 363 -5.42 -4.91 -4.94
CA LEU A 363 -6.17 -6.09 -5.34
C LEU A 363 -6.83 -6.67 -4.09
N ARG A 364 -8.11 -7.04 -4.21
CA ARG A 364 -8.80 -7.88 -3.23
C ARG A 364 -9.29 -9.15 -3.91
N GLY A 365 -8.76 -10.27 -3.44
CA GLY A 365 -9.17 -11.60 -3.82
C GLY A 365 -10.17 -12.20 -2.82
N ALA A 366 -11.01 -13.11 -3.30
CA ALA A 366 -11.86 -13.92 -2.43
C ALA A 366 -12.04 -15.34 -3.00
N LYS A 367 -11.97 -16.35 -2.13
CA LYS A 367 -12.13 -17.77 -2.46
C LYS A 367 -13.12 -18.45 -1.51
N VAL A 368 -13.95 -19.31 -2.06
CA VAL A 368 -14.84 -20.20 -1.31
C VAL A 368 -14.86 -21.57 -2.00
N LEU A 369 -14.67 -22.63 -1.23
CA LEU A 369 -14.77 -24.02 -1.69
C LEU A 369 -16.02 -24.69 -1.12
N GLN A 370 -16.51 -25.70 -1.83
CA GLN A 370 -17.61 -26.54 -1.38
C GLN A 370 -17.21 -28.03 -1.49
N PRO A 371 -17.06 -28.77 -0.38
CA PRO A 371 -17.15 -28.31 1.02
C PRO A 371 -16.06 -27.29 1.38
N ARG A 372 -16.31 -26.47 2.41
CA ARG A 372 -15.39 -25.41 2.84
C ARG A 372 -14.09 -25.99 3.40
N ASP A 373 -12.96 -25.54 2.87
CA ASP A 373 -11.61 -25.86 3.33
C ASP A 373 -10.77 -24.58 3.34
N LEU A 374 -10.62 -23.98 4.53
CA LEU A 374 -9.98 -22.67 4.71
C LEU A 374 -8.51 -22.68 4.34
N ASN A 375 -7.80 -23.78 4.64
CA ASN A 375 -6.38 -23.88 4.31
C ASN A 375 -6.21 -23.98 2.81
N ARG A 376 -7.02 -24.80 2.14
CA ARG A 376 -6.97 -24.91 0.69
C ARG A 376 -7.42 -23.62 0.00
N GLU A 377 -8.45 -22.94 0.50
CA GLU A 377 -8.87 -21.63 0.02
C GLU A 377 -7.72 -20.62 0.09
N VAL A 378 -7.00 -20.55 1.21
CA VAL A 378 -5.81 -19.68 1.35
C VAL A 378 -4.73 -20.07 0.34
N VAL A 379 -4.39 -21.35 0.23
CA VAL A 379 -3.35 -21.84 -0.69
C VAL A 379 -3.65 -21.44 -2.14
N GLU A 380 -4.90 -21.66 -2.59
CA GLU A 380 -5.34 -21.31 -3.95
C GLU A 380 -5.39 -19.79 -4.17
N LEU A 381 -5.86 -19.03 -3.17
CA LEU A 381 -5.99 -17.57 -3.28
C LEU A 381 -4.63 -16.85 -3.25
N ASP A 382 -3.71 -17.29 -2.41
CA ASP A 382 -2.34 -16.76 -2.27
C ASP A 382 -1.54 -16.95 -3.57
N ALA A 383 -1.61 -18.15 -4.15
CA ALA A 383 -1.05 -18.45 -5.45
C ALA A 383 -1.68 -17.59 -6.56
N ARG A 384 -3.00 -17.40 -6.48
CA ARG A 384 -3.71 -16.56 -7.43
C ARG A 384 -3.24 -15.11 -7.34
N MET A 385 -3.15 -14.55 -6.14
CA MET A 385 -2.70 -13.18 -5.94
C MET A 385 -1.30 -12.95 -6.52
N ALA A 386 -0.36 -13.86 -6.24
CA ALA A 386 0.99 -13.81 -6.80
C ALA A 386 1.00 -13.88 -8.35
N ALA A 387 0.19 -14.75 -8.94
CA ALA A 387 0.08 -14.90 -10.39
C ALA A 387 -0.48 -13.63 -11.06
N GLU A 388 -1.52 -13.02 -10.48
CA GLU A 388 -2.14 -11.82 -11.05
C GLU A 388 -1.23 -10.58 -10.89
N VAL A 389 -0.50 -10.44 -9.77
CA VAL A 389 0.55 -9.41 -9.62
C VAL A 389 1.65 -9.59 -10.67
N THR A 390 2.03 -10.83 -10.97
CA THR A 390 3.01 -11.14 -12.02
C THR A 390 2.52 -10.73 -13.40
N GLU A 391 1.26 -11.03 -13.73
CA GLU A 391 0.65 -10.64 -15.02
C GLU A 391 0.50 -9.12 -15.14
N ILE A 392 0.12 -8.43 -14.06
CA ILE A 392 0.09 -6.96 -14.03
C ILE A 392 1.47 -6.40 -14.33
N LEU A 393 2.51 -6.89 -13.65
CA LEU A 393 3.86 -6.36 -13.85
C LEU A 393 4.42 -6.69 -15.24
N SER A 394 4.14 -7.88 -15.76
CA SER A 394 4.45 -8.29 -17.14
C SER A 394 3.87 -7.31 -18.14
N ARG A 395 2.58 -7.00 -18.02
CA ARG A 395 1.90 -6.05 -18.91
C ARG A 395 2.42 -4.63 -18.74
N ALA A 396 2.75 -4.20 -17.52
CA ALA A 396 3.34 -2.89 -17.27
C ALA A 396 4.68 -2.72 -18.01
N VAL A 397 5.59 -3.70 -17.86
CA VAL A 397 6.92 -3.66 -18.48
C VAL A 397 6.85 -3.79 -20.01
N ARG A 398 5.82 -4.46 -20.54
CA ARG A 398 5.58 -4.63 -21.98
C ARG A 398 4.69 -3.54 -22.57
N THR A 399 4.33 -2.51 -21.80
CA THR A 399 3.41 -1.42 -22.18
C THR A 399 2.08 -1.94 -22.76
N LYS A 400 1.51 -2.98 -22.14
CA LYS A 400 0.23 -3.61 -22.50
C LYS A 400 -0.90 -3.34 -21.49
N LEU A 401 -0.65 -2.48 -20.48
CA LEU A 401 -1.68 -1.99 -19.55
C LEU A 401 -2.30 -0.64 -20.01
N VAL A 402 -2.08 -0.25 -21.27
CA VAL A 402 -2.56 1.00 -21.84
C VAL A 402 -3.55 0.76 -22.95
#